data_AF-A0A511SWU7-F1
#
_entry.id   AF-A0A511SWU7-F1
#
_cell.length_a   1.000
_cell.length_b   1.000
_cell.length_c   1.000
_cell.angle_alpha   90.00
_cell.angle_beta   90.00
_cell.angle_gamma   90.00
#
_symmetry.space_group_name_H-M   'P 1'
#
loop_
_entity.id
_entity.type
_entity.pdbx_description
1 polymer ?
#
loop_
_entity_poly.entity_id
_entity_poly.type
_entity_poly.pdbx_seq_one_letter_code
_entity_poly.pdbx_strand_id
1 'polypeptide(L)'
;MLVGAGVLLLAGLGVTLLREDVPEVTPVRPSGVPVAAVAPTVPGGTSPSATTSVARPSPTPVPEPTDTELEELAASLKGRYGKNLNEPHAQIRLIEDLMRFFQQRYPDRWREELLAFLKAHFPEHYDTLAAMLRNREDYEKWVRDNDHYLKGLSEQERRAAIRDARNRLFGKDVADRIWAAELKNQAIGDTLRSLDTLQGKSVEEKLSTFKQRLQEVHGEQLGAVLERHQQELMNRFLDVSSVQTDLGAMSAEERSRNLRAIRRELGLDDEALKRWDTLDQSRDARWDAGLKYMAERQALAKELSGEELEARLTEIRARYFGAEAESIGQEEASGFFRFERPRRWGRN
;
A
#
# COMPACT_ATOMS: atom_id res chain seq x y z
N MET A 1 -34.41 -23.37 39.47
CA MET A 1 -33.29 -22.59 40.04
C MET A 1 -32.14 -22.71 39.04
N LEU A 2 -31.96 -21.90 37.99
CA LEU A 2 -32.02 -20.45 37.78
C LEU A 2 -31.01 -19.69 38.65
N VAL A 3 -29.81 -19.47 38.09
CA VAL A 3 -28.88 -18.29 38.05
C VAL A 3 -27.63 -18.82 37.31
N GLY A 4 -26.99 -18.23 36.30
CA GLY A 4 -27.06 -16.92 35.66
C GLY A 4 -25.62 -16.45 35.33
N ALA A 5 -25.33 -16.19 34.04
CA ALA A 5 -24.27 -15.33 33.47
C ALA A 5 -22.78 -15.66 33.77
N GLY A 6 -21.80 -15.42 32.90
CA GLY A 6 -21.80 -14.64 31.67
C GLY A 6 -20.68 -15.06 30.72
N VAL A 7 -21.04 -15.08 29.44
CA VAL A 7 -20.14 -15.14 28.29
C VAL A 7 -19.52 -13.75 28.14
N LEU A 8 -18.20 -13.65 28.30
CA LEU A 8 -17.46 -12.42 27.94
C LEU A 8 -16.96 -12.57 26.51
N LEU A 9 -17.76 -12.00 25.60
CA LEU A 9 -17.40 -11.64 24.25
C LEU A 9 -16.20 -10.68 24.29
N LEU A 10 -15.03 -11.14 23.88
CA LEU A 10 -13.99 -10.24 23.38
C LEU A 10 -14.39 -9.83 21.96
N ALA A 11 -15.11 -8.71 21.89
CA ALA A 11 -15.36 -7.98 20.67
C ALA A 11 -14.03 -7.58 20.05
N GLY A 12 -13.65 -8.28 18.98
CA GLY A 12 -12.59 -7.84 18.07
C GLY A 12 -13.06 -6.60 17.32
N LEU A 13 -12.90 -5.43 17.94
CA LEU A 13 -12.92 -4.16 17.24
C LEU A 13 -11.72 -4.15 16.29
N GLY A 14 -12.04 -4.23 15.00
CA GLY A 14 -11.08 -4.01 13.93
C GLY A 14 -10.45 -2.63 14.06
N VAL A 15 -9.12 -2.59 14.02
CA VAL A 15 -8.36 -1.36 13.84
C VAL A 15 -7.49 -1.56 12.62
N THR A 16 -8.06 -1.09 11.51
CA THR A 16 -7.41 -0.25 10.50
C THR A 16 -5.91 -0.39 10.41
N LEU A 17 -5.48 -1.18 9.43
CA LEU A 17 -4.23 -0.92 8.73
C LEU A 17 -4.21 0.55 8.34
N LEU A 18 -3.09 1.22 8.64
CA LEU A 18 -2.71 2.48 8.01
C LEU A 18 -2.73 2.27 6.50
N ARG A 19 -3.87 2.63 5.91
CA ARG A 19 -4.01 2.99 4.52
C ARG A 19 -3.11 4.20 4.34
N GLU A 20 -2.03 4.04 3.58
CA GLU A 20 -1.31 5.19 3.02
C GLU A 20 -2.33 5.99 2.21
N ASP A 21 -2.67 7.18 2.71
CA ASP A 21 -3.31 8.21 1.92
C ASP A 21 -2.37 8.58 0.77
N VAL A 22 -2.60 7.95 -0.38
CA VAL A 22 -2.20 8.48 -1.67
C VAL A 22 -2.86 9.85 -1.78
N PRO A 23 -2.12 10.95 -1.98
CA PRO A 23 -2.74 12.24 -2.17
C PRO A 23 -3.62 12.18 -3.42
N GLU A 24 -4.92 12.30 -3.20
CA GLU A 24 -5.90 12.57 -4.24
C GLU A 24 -5.52 13.92 -4.86
N VAL A 25 -5.07 13.86 -6.12
CA VAL A 25 -4.87 15.05 -6.95
C VAL A 25 -6.26 15.63 -7.21
N THR A 26 -6.70 16.53 -6.34
CA THR A 26 -7.83 17.41 -6.63
C THR A 26 -7.50 18.23 -7.87
N PRO A 27 -8.34 18.23 -8.92
CA PRO A 27 -8.14 19.12 -10.04
C PRO A 27 -8.30 20.57 -9.56
N VAL A 28 -7.22 21.33 -9.78
CA VAL A 28 -7.16 22.78 -9.55
C VAL A 28 -8.28 23.44 -10.35
N ARG A 29 -9.25 24.01 -9.64
CA ARG A 29 -10.26 24.91 -10.20
C ARG A 29 -9.57 26.25 -10.49
N PRO A 30 -9.69 26.82 -11.70
CA PRO A 30 -9.10 28.13 -11.99
C PRO A 30 -9.81 29.20 -11.15
N SER A 31 -9.02 29.91 -10.34
CA SER A 31 -9.49 31.05 -9.54
C SER A 31 -9.81 32.24 -10.45
N GLY A 32 -11.10 32.56 -10.55
CA GLY A 32 -11.58 33.85 -11.04
C GLY A 32 -11.44 34.95 -9.99
N VAL A 33 -11.17 36.14 -10.48
CA VAL A 33 -10.92 37.44 -9.83
C VAL A 33 -12.04 37.86 -8.83
N PRO A 34 -11.75 38.66 -7.78
CA PRO A 34 -12.61 38.81 -6.62
C PRO A 34 -13.70 39.87 -6.83
N VAL A 35 -14.88 39.63 -6.26
CA VAL A 35 -15.91 40.66 -6.09
C VAL A 35 -16.03 40.97 -4.60
N ALA A 36 -15.80 42.24 -4.29
CA ALA A 36 -15.90 42.85 -2.98
C ALA A 36 -17.32 42.80 -2.42
N ALA A 37 -17.45 42.53 -1.12
CA ALA A 37 -18.66 42.80 -0.35
C ALA A 37 -18.33 43.10 1.12
N VAL A 38 -18.16 44.40 1.38
CA VAL A 38 -18.75 45.20 2.47
C VAL A 38 -18.91 44.54 3.86
N ALA A 39 -18.16 45.10 4.82
CA ALA A 39 -18.37 44.96 6.25
C ALA A 39 -19.62 45.73 6.74
N PRO A 40 -20.22 45.30 7.87
CA PRO A 40 -20.63 46.30 8.85
C PRO A 40 -20.14 45.96 10.28
N THR A 41 -19.47 46.97 10.80
CA THR A 41 -19.38 47.50 12.17
C THR A 41 -20.19 46.83 13.29
N VAL A 42 -19.46 46.58 14.38
CA VAL A 42 -19.90 46.23 15.74
C VAL A 42 -20.45 47.48 16.48
N PRO A 43 -21.38 47.34 17.42
CA PRO A 43 -21.06 47.70 18.82
C PRO A 43 -21.57 46.62 19.78
N GLY A 44 -20.77 46.11 20.71
CA GLY A 44 -20.48 46.77 21.98
C GLY A 44 -21.24 46.04 23.09
N GLY A 45 -20.56 45.16 23.83
CA GLY A 45 -21.18 44.34 24.87
C GLY A 45 -20.14 43.60 25.72
N THR A 46 -19.63 44.32 26.72
CA THR A 46 -19.01 43.87 27.98
C THR A 46 -18.84 42.38 28.24
N SER A 47 -17.58 41.98 28.41
CA SER A 47 -17.14 40.75 29.10
C SER A 47 -17.53 40.75 30.58
N PRO A 48 -17.83 39.56 31.13
CA PRO A 48 -17.22 39.12 32.36
C PRO A 48 -16.34 37.89 32.11
N SER A 49 -15.07 38.01 32.49
CA SER A 49 -14.12 36.89 32.55
C SER A 49 -14.58 35.88 33.60
N ALA A 50 -14.94 34.68 33.14
CA ALA A 50 -14.93 33.47 33.96
C ALA A 50 -14.04 32.45 33.24
N THR A 51 -12.75 32.49 33.55
CA THR A 51 -11.78 31.48 33.12
C THR A 51 -12.04 30.20 33.91
N THR A 52 -13.02 29.41 33.49
CA THR A 52 -13.13 28.02 33.92
C THR A 52 -12.09 27.25 33.12
N SER A 53 -10.89 27.12 33.68
CA SER A 53 -9.88 26.18 33.25
C SER A 53 -10.45 24.77 33.42
N VAL A 54 -11.10 24.24 32.38
CA VAL A 54 -11.47 22.83 32.32
C VAL A 54 -10.17 22.05 32.23
N ALA A 55 -9.73 21.55 33.39
CA ALA A 55 -8.65 20.59 33.48
C ALA A 55 -8.97 19.43 32.55
N ARG A 56 -8.09 19.18 31.57
CA ARG A 56 -8.09 17.90 30.84
C ARG A 56 -8.09 16.79 31.89
N PRO A 57 -8.99 15.79 31.82
CA PRO A 57 -8.85 14.63 32.67
C PRO A 57 -7.48 14.03 32.40
N SER A 58 -6.67 13.91 33.45
CA SER A 58 -5.42 13.14 33.40
C SER A 58 -5.76 11.73 32.89
N PRO A 59 -4.95 11.14 32.00
CA PRO A 59 -5.16 9.76 31.58
C PRO A 59 -5.19 8.89 32.83
N THR A 60 -6.29 8.16 33.01
CA THR A 60 -6.43 7.20 34.11
C THR A 60 -5.28 6.20 33.99
N PRO A 61 -4.47 5.97 35.05
CA PRO A 61 -3.40 5.00 34.99
C PRO A 61 -3.98 3.62 34.69
N VAL A 62 -3.45 2.95 33.67
CA VAL A 62 -3.83 1.57 33.34
C VAL A 62 -3.37 0.69 34.51
N PRO A 63 -4.25 -0.08 35.16
CA PRO A 63 -3.92 -0.81 36.40
C PRO A 63 -2.91 -1.92 36.11
N GLU A 64 -1.81 -2.02 36.87
CA GLU A 64 -0.71 -3.00 36.62
C GLU A 64 -1.21 -4.42 36.30
N PRO A 65 -0.56 -5.13 35.36
CA PRO A 65 -1.01 -6.46 34.96
C PRO A 65 -0.88 -7.45 36.11
N THR A 66 -1.86 -8.34 36.19
CA THR A 66 -1.84 -9.43 37.16
C THR A 66 -0.88 -10.54 36.72
N ASP A 67 -0.43 -11.37 37.65
CA ASP A 67 0.40 -12.54 37.34
C ASP A 67 -0.28 -13.45 36.30
N THR A 68 -1.60 -13.60 36.37
CA THR A 68 -2.39 -14.37 35.39
C THR A 68 -2.30 -13.76 33.99
N GLU A 69 -2.40 -12.44 33.86
CA GLU A 69 -2.24 -11.75 32.57
C GLU A 69 -0.84 -11.96 31.98
N LEU A 70 0.20 -11.94 32.82
CA LEU A 70 1.59 -12.16 32.39
C LEU A 70 1.81 -13.60 31.92
N GLU A 71 1.23 -14.59 32.60
CA GLU A 71 1.30 -16.00 32.18
C GLU A 71 0.56 -16.25 30.85
N GLU A 72 -0.61 -15.63 30.66
CA GLU A 72 -1.34 -15.68 29.39
C GLU A 72 -0.55 -15.03 28.25
N LEU A 73 0.09 -13.89 28.51
CA LEU A 73 1.00 -13.24 27.56
C LEU A 73 2.17 -14.16 27.20
N ALA A 74 2.80 -14.79 28.20
CA ALA A 74 3.90 -15.72 27.97
C ALA A 74 3.47 -16.92 27.13
N ALA A 75 2.32 -17.52 27.42
CA ALA A 75 1.75 -18.62 26.65
C ALA A 75 1.46 -18.21 25.19
N SER A 76 0.87 -17.03 24.99
CA SER A 76 0.61 -16.47 23.66
C SER A 76 1.90 -16.25 22.86
N LEU A 77 2.93 -15.66 23.48
CA LEU A 77 4.22 -15.40 22.82
C LEU A 77 4.97 -16.68 22.49
N LYS A 78 4.96 -17.68 23.39
CA LYS A 78 5.54 -19.01 23.12
C LYS A 78 4.83 -19.70 21.96
N GLY A 79 3.49 -19.61 21.90
CA GLY A 79 2.71 -20.16 20.79
C GLY A 79 3.04 -19.49 19.45
N ARG A 80 3.17 -18.16 19.43
CA ARG A 80 3.44 -17.39 18.20
C ARG A 80 4.88 -17.48 17.71
N TYR A 81 5.86 -17.34 18.61
CA TYR A 81 7.27 -17.17 18.24
C TYR A 81 8.15 -18.36 18.60
N GLY A 82 7.75 -19.21 19.56
CA GLY A 82 8.62 -20.21 20.18
C GLY A 82 9.38 -21.10 19.21
N LYS A 83 8.71 -21.59 18.15
CA LYS A 83 9.32 -22.46 17.13
C LYS A 83 10.41 -21.77 16.30
N ASN A 84 10.37 -20.44 16.22
CA ASN A 84 11.22 -19.63 15.36
C ASN A 84 12.10 -18.67 16.16
N LEU A 85 12.25 -18.83 17.49
CA LEU A 85 13.05 -17.90 18.31
C LEU A 85 14.55 -17.88 17.98
N ASN A 86 15.03 -18.82 17.15
CA ASN A 86 16.38 -18.78 16.60
C ASN A 86 16.51 -17.83 15.38
N GLU A 87 15.39 -17.34 14.85
CA GLU A 87 15.33 -16.42 13.72
C GLU A 87 15.34 -14.95 14.20
N PRO A 88 16.27 -14.11 13.74
CA PRO A 88 16.34 -12.69 14.13
C PRO A 88 15.03 -11.91 13.91
N HIS A 89 14.32 -12.19 12.82
CA HIS A 89 13.03 -11.55 12.56
C HIS A 89 11.96 -11.94 13.60
N ALA A 90 11.94 -13.18 14.08
CA ALA A 90 10.99 -13.57 15.13
C ALA A 90 11.35 -12.90 16.47
N GLN A 91 12.64 -12.84 16.79
CA GLN A 91 13.15 -12.18 17.99
C GLN A 91 12.77 -10.70 18.03
N ILE A 92 13.04 -9.94 16.95
CA ILE A 92 12.72 -8.50 16.93
C ILE A 92 11.21 -8.26 17.04
N ARG A 93 10.38 -9.12 16.44
CA ARG A 93 8.91 -9.00 16.53
C ARG A 93 8.40 -9.29 17.93
N LEU A 94 8.94 -10.30 18.60
CA LEU A 94 8.65 -10.56 20.00
C LEU A 94 9.02 -9.34 20.86
N ILE A 95 10.21 -8.78 20.64
CA ILE A 95 10.68 -7.59 21.37
C ILE A 95 9.75 -6.39 21.13
N GLU A 96 9.36 -6.10 19.89
CA GLU A 96 8.45 -5.00 19.57
C GLU A 96 7.08 -5.14 20.23
N ASP A 97 6.53 -6.37 20.27
CA ASP A 97 5.27 -6.66 20.95
C ASP A 97 5.39 -6.46 22.46
N LEU A 98 6.50 -6.92 23.06
CA LEU A 98 6.77 -6.73 24.48
C LEU A 98 7.02 -5.26 24.83
N MET A 99 7.76 -4.53 24.01
CA MET A 99 7.96 -3.08 24.19
C MET A 99 6.61 -2.36 24.25
N ARG A 100 5.72 -2.63 23.29
CA ARG A 100 4.37 -2.03 23.27
C ARG A 100 3.59 -2.33 24.54
N PHE A 101 3.58 -3.60 24.96
CA PHE A 101 2.89 -4.01 26.18
C PHE A 101 3.49 -3.31 27.42
N PHE A 102 4.78 -3.48 27.69
CA PHE A 102 5.39 -2.99 28.92
C PHE A 102 5.45 -1.46 28.97
N GLN A 103 5.67 -0.74 27.85
CA GLN A 103 5.63 0.73 27.83
C GLN A 103 4.24 1.27 28.17
N GLN A 104 3.17 0.56 27.79
CA GLN A 104 1.81 0.95 28.11
C GLN A 104 1.44 0.64 29.57
N ARG A 105 1.91 -0.50 30.10
CA ARG A 105 1.52 -0.99 31.43
C ARG A 105 2.43 -0.48 32.56
N TYR A 106 3.68 -0.15 32.25
CA TYR A 106 4.73 0.24 33.19
C TYR A 106 5.61 1.39 32.65
N PRO A 107 5.05 2.57 32.34
CA PRO A 107 5.75 3.62 31.56
C PRO A 107 7.13 4.04 32.12
N ASP A 108 7.31 4.03 33.44
CA ASP A 108 8.55 4.48 34.08
C ASP A 108 9.59 3.36 34.26
N ARG A 109 9.17 2.09 34.22
CA ARG A 109 10.02 0.92 34.52
C ARG A 109 9.91 -0.21 33.50
N TRP A 110 9.30 0.06 32.35
CA TRP A 110 8.94 -0.95 31.33
C TRP A 110 10.11 -1.83 30.92
N ARG A 111 11.32 -1.26 30.86
CA ARG A 111 12.53 -1.98 30.45
C ARG A 111 12.93 -3.04 31.47
N GLU A 112 12.87 -2.71 32.76
CA GLU A 112 13.22 -3.62 33.85
C GLU A 112 12.22 -4.77 33.91
N GLU A 113 10.93 -4.45 33.82
CA GLU A 113 9.84 -5.43 33.84
C GLU A 113 9.90 -6.36 32.62
N LEU A 114 10.17 -5.82 31.43
CA LEU A 114 10.35 -6.62 30.21
C LEU A 114 11.54 -7.57 30.33
N LEU A 115 12.69 -7.12 30.83
CA LEU A 115 13.86 -7.98 31.03
C LEU A 115 13.59 -9.07 32.09
N ALA A 116 12.92 -8.73 33.19
CA ALA A 116 12.52 -9.70 34.20
C ALA A 116 11.59 -10.77 33.59
N PHE A 117 10.60 -10.35 32.80
CA PHE A 117 9.70 -11.24 32.06
C PHE A 117 10.46 -12.17 31.09
N LEU A 118 11.38 -11.64 30.30
CA LEU A 118 12.20 -12.45 29.39
C LEU A 118 13.02 -13.49 30.15
N LYS A 119 13.62 -13.09 31.29
CA LYS A 119 14.43 -14.00 32.10
C LYS A 119 13.60 -15.13 32.69
N ALA A 120 12.36 -14.85 33.10
CA ALA A 120 11.45 -15.84 33.66
C ALA A 120 10.90 -16.81 32.59
N HIS A 121 10.47 -16.29 31.43
CA HIS A 121 9.69 -17.09 30.47
C HIS A 121 10.48 -17.56 29.24
N PHE A 122 11.65 -16.97 28.94
CA PHE A 122 12.53 -17.31 27.82
C PHE A 122 14.01 -17.42 28.25
N PRO A 123 14.33 -18.19 29.30
CA PRO A 123 15.68 -18.19 29.89
C PRO A 123 16.77 -18.63 28.91
N GLU A 124 16.50 -19.59 28.02
CA GLU A 124 17.45 -20.08 27.02
C GLU A 124 17.83 -19.03 25.97
N HIS A 125 16.94 -18.07 25.69
CA HIS A 125 17.12 -17.02 24.69
C HIS A 125 17.40 -15.65 25.32
N TYR A 126 17.47 -15.57 26.65
CA TYR A 126 17.48 -14.31 27.40
C TYR A 126 18.58 -13.35 26.92
N ASP A 127 19.83 -13.80 26.85
CA ASP A 127 20.95 -12.92 26.48
C ASP A 127 20.80 -12.36 25.07
N THR A 128 20.35 -13.20 24.13
CA THR A 128 20.10 -12.81 22.74
C THR A 128 18.95 -11.80 22.65
N LEU A 129 17.84 -12.05 23.35
CA LEU A 129 16.66 -11.18 23.36
C LEU A 129 16.95 -9.85 24.07
N ALA A 130 17.71 -9.87 25.17
CA ALA A 130 18.14 -8.67 25.88
C ALA A 130 19.09 -7.81 25.02
N ALA A 131 20.00 -8.44 24.26
CA ALA A 131 20.82 -7.74 23.28
C ALA A 131 19.99 -7.15 22.13
N MET A 132 19.00 -7.92 21.63
CA MET A 132 18.08 -7.46 20.58
C MET A 132 17.27 -6.23 21.03
N LEU A 133 16.78 -6.23 22.27
CA LEU A 133 16.11 -5.07 22.87
C LEU A 133 17.01 -3.84 22.88
N ARG A 134 18.22 -3.95 23.42
CA ARG A 134 19.17 -2.84 23.48
C ARG A 134 19.45 -2.27 22.08
N ASN A 135 19.74 -3.13 21.11
CA ASN A 135 20.01 -2.70 19.74
C ASN A 135 18.78 -2.02 19.09
N ARG A 136 17.57 -2.49 19.43
CA ARG A 136 16.31 -1.90 18.97
C ARG A 136 16.06 -0.52 19.57
N GLU A 137 16.35 -0.31 20.86
CA GLU A 137 16.31 0.99 21.53
C GLU A 137 17.32 1.96 20.91
N ASP A 138 18.57 1.51 20.72
CA ASP A 138 19.63 2.32 20.10
C ASP A 138 19.28 2.72 18.67
N TYR A 139 18.64 1.83 17.91
CA TYR A 139 18.15 2.14 16.57
C TYR A 139 17.04 3.18 16.60
N GLU A 140 16.07 3.03 17.49
CA GLU A 140 14.95 3.98 17.67
C GLU A 140 15.46 5.37 18.04
N LYS A 141 16.45 5.42 18.94
CA LYS A 141 17.13 6.64 19.33
C LYS A 141 17.88 7.25 18.15
N TRP A 142 18.65 6.46 17.40
CA TRP A 142 19.38 6.95 16.23
C TRP A 142 18.43 7.54 15.18
N VAL A 143 17.31 6.86 14.86
CA VAL A 143 16.31 7.38 13.91
C VAL A 143 15.76 8.72 14.40
N ARG A 144 15.41 8.82 15.68
CA ARG A 144 14.87 10.04 16.28
C ARG A 144 15.87 11.21 16.25
N ASP A 145 17.10 10.95 16.68
CA ASP A 145 18.16 11.96 16.73
C ASP A 145 18.59 12.44 15.35
N ASN A 146 18.35 11.63 14.31
CA ASN A 146 18.74 11.91 12.93
C ASN A 146 17.53 12.24 12.02
N ASP A 147 16.33 12.46 12.55
CA ASP A 147 15.10 12.68 11.75
C ASP A 147 15.26 13.81 10.71
N HIS A 148 15.76 14.97 11.13
CA HIS A 148 16.01 16.10 10.23
C HIS A 148 17.04 15.78 9.15
N TYR A 149 18.11 15.07 9.50
CA TYR A 149 19.12 14.62 8.55
C TYR A 149 18.52 13.66 7.52
N LEU A 150 17.77 12.64 7.96
CA LEU A 150 17.16 11.64 7.09
C LEU A 150 16.12 12.23 6.14
N LYS A 151 15.39 13.26 6.56
CA LYS A 151 14.43 14.00 5.71
C LYS A 151 15.10 14.82 4.62
N GLY A 152 16.35 15.23 4.82
CA GLY A 152 17.13 15.99 3.83
C GLY A 152 17.77 15.12 2.74
N LEU A 153 17.77 13.79 2.89
CA LEU A 153 18.40 12.86 1.95
C LEU A 153 17.46 12.44 0.80
N SER A 154 18.04 12.14 -0.36
CA SER A 154 17.32 11.43 -1.43
C SER A 154 16.88 10.03 -0.95
N GLU A 155 15.95 9.39 -1.67
CA GLU A 155 15.50 8.03 -1.33
C GLU A 155 16.67 7.04 -1.26
N GLN A 156 17.62 7.13 -2.19
CA GLN A 156 18.78 6.23 -2.25
C GLN A 156 19.74 6.47 -1.08
N GLU A 157 20.08 7.72 -0.80
CA GLU A 157 20.97 8.08 0.32
C GLU A 157 20.33 7.73 1.67
N ARG A 158 19.01 7.97 1.82
CA ARG A 158 18.27 7.61 3.03
C ARG A 158 18.28 6.10 3.26
N ARG A 159 18.05 5.29 2.21
CA ARG A 159 18.14 3.83 2.28
C ARG A 159 19.54 3.37 2.69
N ALA A 160 20.59 3.97 2.12
CA ALA A 160 21.98 3.67 2.48
C ALA A 160 22.27 4.00 3.95
N ALA A 161 21.91 5.20 4.41
CA ALA A 161 22.11 5.62 5.79
C ALA A 161 21.37 4.72 6.80
N ILE A 162 20.12 4.35 6.50
CA ILE A 162 19.35 3.41 7.33
C ILE A 162 20.02 2.03 7.36
N ARG A 163 20.49 1.54 6.22
CA ARG A 163 21.20 0.25 6.13
C ARG A 163 22.49 0.27 6.94
N ASP A 164 23.27 1.35 6.87
CA ASP A 164 24.52 1.48 7.63
C ASP A 164 24.25 1.51 9.14
N ALA A 165 23.23 2.22 9.58
CA ALA A 165 22.81 2.22 10.97
C ALA A 165 22.35 0.82 11.44
N ARG A 166 21.54 0.13 10.64
CA ARG A 166 21.11 -1.25 10.94
C ARG A 166 22.29 -2.21 11.01
N ASN A 167 23.21 -2.15 10.06
CA ASN A 167 24.41 -2.99 10.05
C ASN A 167 25.31 -2.73 11.26
N ARG A 168 25.48 -1.47 11.64
CA ARG A 168 26.27 -1.08 12.83
C ARG A 168 25.66 -1.60 14.13
N LEU A 169 24.33 -1.54 14.26
CA LEU A 169 23.65 -1.86 15.51
C LEU A 169 23.34 -3.34 15.67
N PHE A 170 22.93 -4.01 14.60
CA PHE A 170 22.51 -5.42 14.64
C PHE A 170 23.59 -6.37 14.13
N GLY A 171 24.59 -5.87 13.42
CA GLY A 171 25.47 -6.69 12.59
C GLY A 171 24.83 -6.99 11.24
N LYS A 172 25.64 -7.04 10.17
CA LYS A 172 25.16 -7.17 8.79
C LYS A 172 24.25 -8.39 8.58
N ASP A 173 24.67 -9.56 9.03
CA ASP A 173 23.92 -10.81 8.75
C ASP A 173 22.58 -10.86 9.50
N VAL A 174 22.55 -10.35 10.73
CA VAL A 174 21.32 -10.24 11.53
C VAL A 174 20.39 -9.19 10.92
N ALA A 175 20.92 -8.03 10.53
CA ALA A 175 20.16 -6.98 9.86
C ALA A 175 19.54 -7.48 8.55
N ASP A 176 20.32 -8.12 7.68
CA ASP A 176 19.83 -8.66 6.41
C ASP A 176 18.68 -9.67 6.64
N ARG A 177 18.71 -10.45 7.73
CA ARG A 177 17.64 -11.39 8.10
C ARG A 177 16.42 -10.72 8.71
N ILE A 178 16.60 -9.69 9.55
CA ILE A 178 15.48 -8.92 10.12
C ILE A 178 14.69 -8.22 9.01
N TRP A 179 15.38 -7.55 8.08
CA TRP A 179 14.77 -6.75 7.02
C TRP A 179 14.72 -7.47 5.67
N ALA A 180 14.84 -8.80 5.65
CA ALA A 180 14.88 -9.58 4.40
C ALA A 180 13.70 -9.26 3.48
N ALA A 181 12.47 -9.22 4.00
CA ALA A 181 11.29 -8.91 3.21
C ALA A 181 11.33 -7.50 2.60
N GLU A 182 11.80 -6.50 3.36
CA GLU A 182 11.99 -5.13 2.90
C GLU A 182 13.02 -5.09 1.75
N LEU A 183 14.17 -5.74 1.94
CA LEU A 183 15.24 -5.80 0.94
C LEU A 183 14.79 -6.51 -0.34
N LYS A 184 14.02 -7.61 -0.22
CA LYS A 184 13.43 -8.30 -1.37
C LYS A 184 12.47 -7.38 -2.13
N ASN A 185 11.56 -6.70 -1.44
CA ASN A 185 10.62 -5.76 -2.07
C ASN A 185 11.32 -4.58 -2.75
N GLN A 186 12.36 -4.03 -2.10
CA GLN A 186 13.21 -2.98 -2.68
C GLN A 186 13.90 -3.47 -3.94
N ALA A 187 14.50 -4.66 -3.90
CA ALA A 187 15.17 -5.27 -5.05
C ALA A 187 14.25 -5.43 -6.26
N ILE A 188 12.99 -5.83 -6.04
CA ILE A 188 11.98 -5.94 -7.10
C ILE A 188 11.55 -4.55 -7.61
N GLY A 189 11.34 -3.58 -6.71
CA GLY A 189 11.01 -2.20 -7.08
C GLY A 189 12.11 -1.50 -7.88
N ASP A 190 13.37 -1.66 -7.47
CA ASP A 190 14.54 -1.13 -8.18
C ASP A 190 14.64 -1.74 -9.59
N THR A 191 14.40 -3.05 -9.73
CA THR A 191 14.38 -3.69 -11.06
C THR A 191 13.26 -3.12 -11.92
N LEU A 192 12.02 -3.00 -11.42
CA LEU A 192 10.91 -2.43 -12.20
C LEU A 192 11.23 -1.01 -12.69
N ARG A 193 11.82 -0.15 -11.85
CA ARG A 193 12.28 1.18 -12.26
C ARG A 193 13.38 1.12 -13.32
N SER A 194 14.30 0.16 -13.20
CA SER A 194 15.38 0.00 -14.19
C SER A 194 14.85 -0.42 -15.56
N LEU A 195 13.73 -1.16 -15.64
CA LEU A 195 13.12 -1.56 -16.92
C LEU A 195 12.69 -0.36 -17.76
N ASP A 196 12.28 0.74 -17.13
CA ASP A 196 11.93 1.98 -17.84
C ASP A 196 13.14 2.65 -18.51
N THR A 197 14.36 2.31 -18.08
CA THR A 197 15.60 2.84 -18.66
C THR A 197 16.17 1.96 -19.77
N LEU A 198 15.64 0.75 -19.95
CA LEU A 198 16.10 -0.21 -20.96
C LEU A 198 15.53 0.13 -22.34
N GLN A 199 16.08 1.17 -22.96
CA GLN A 199 15.71 1.58 -24.32
C GLN A 199 16.05 0.50 -25.35
N GLY A 200 15.17 0.31 -26.33
CA GLY A 200 15.35 -0.66 -27.42
C GLY A 200 15.19 -2.13 -27.03
N LYS A 201 14.89 -2.43 -25.77
CA LYS A 201 14.57 -3.80 -25.31
C LYS A 201 13.09 -4.12 -25.53
N SER A 202 12.82 -5.32 -26.02
CA SER A 202 11.44 -5.80 -26.20
C SER A 202 10.75 -6.06 -24.86
N VAL A 203 9.42 -6.18 -24.88
CA VAL A 203 8.63 -6.53 -23.70
C VAL A 203 9.06 -7.88 -23.13
N GLU A 204 9.38 -8.84 -23.99
CA GLU A 204 9.87 -10.17 -23.61
C GLU A 204 11.26 -10.10 -22.95
N GLU A 205 12.18 -9.26 -23.45
CA GLU A 205 13.49 -9.06 -22.81
C GLU A 205 13.36 -8.40 -21.43
N LYS A 206 12.46 -7.42 -21.30
CA LYS A 206 12.14 -6.78 -20.01
C LYS A 206 11.53 -7.79 -19.03
N LEU A 207 10.62 -8.64 -19.49
CA LEU A 207 10.02 -9.71 -18.68
C LEU A 207 11.09 -10.71 -18.22
N SER A 208 11.99 -11.12 -19.11
CA SER A 208 13.09 -12.02 -18.76
C SER A 208 13.99 -11.43 -17.66
N THR A 209 14.32 -10.14 -17.77
CA THR A 209 15.06 -9.39 -16.74
C THR A 209 14.33 -9.39 -15.40
N PHE A 210 13.02 -9.13 -15.42
CA PHE A 210 12.19 -9.15 -14.22
C PHE A 210 12.13 -10.53 -13.56
N LYS A 211 11.95 -11.59 -14.35
CA LYS A 211 11.92 -12.98 -13.86
C LYS A 211 13.25 -13.43 -13.30
N GLN A 212 14.36 -13.06 -13.95
CA GLN A 212 15.69 -13.32 -13.40
C GLN A 212 15.83 -12.69 -12.02
N ARG A 213 15.38 -11.43 -11.85
CA ARG A 213 15.40 -10.79 -10.55
C ARG A 213 14.54 -11.54 -9.53
N LEU A 214 13.34 -11.95 -9.89
CA LEU A 214 12.47 -12.72 -9.01
C LEU A 214 13.16 -14.02 -8.55
N GLN A 215 13.85 -14.72 -9.46
CA GLN A 215 14.63 -15.91 -9.14
C GLN A 215 15.81 -15.61 -8.20
N GLU A 216 16.55 -14.53 -8.42
CA GLU A 216 17.65 -14.11 -7.53
C GLU A 216 17.16 -13.78 -6.11
N VAL A 217 16.01 -13.12 -6.00
CA VAL A 217 15.47 -12.61 -4.75
C VAL A 217 14.74 -13.69 -3.92
N HIS A 218 14.04 -14.60 -4.60
CA HIS A 218 13.22 -15.63 -3.94
C HIS A 218 13.84 -17.03 -3.98
N GLY A 219 14.78 -17.31 -4.89
CA GLY A 219 15.44 -18.61 -5.00
C GLY A 219 14.43 -19.75 -5.13
N GLU A 220 14.59 -20.77 -4.30
CA GLU A 220 13.69 -21.94 -4.23
C GLU A 220 12.25 -21.58 -3.86
N GLN A 221 12.03 -20.44 -3.19
CA GLN A 221 10.68 -20.00 -2.80
C GLN A 221 9.89 -19.36 -3.94
N LEU A 222 10.51 -19.16 -5.12
CA LEU A 222 9.87 -18.45 -6.23
C LEU A 222 8.53 -19.09 -6.63
N GLY A 223 8.44 -20.42 -6.70
CA GLY A 223 7.20 -21.13 -7.06
C GLY A 223 6.03 -20.74 -6.14
N ALA A 224 6.23 -20.87 -4.82
CA ALA A 224 5.23 -20.50 -3.82
C ALA A 224 4.92 -18.98 -3.79
N VAL A 225 5.84 -18.14 -4.27
CA VAL A 225 5.62 -16.69 -4.40
C VAL A 225 4.76 -16.40 -5.62
N LEU A 226 5.03 -17.03 -6.77
CA LEU A 226 4.22 -16.88 -7.98
C LEU A 226 2.78 -17.34 -7.73
N GLU A 227 2.57 -18.49 -7.08
CA GLU A 227 1.23 -18.99 -6.77
C GLU A 227 0.41 -18.01 -5.92
N ARG A 228 1.04 -17.37 -4.93
CA ARG A 228 0.37 -16.44 -3.99
C ARG A 228 0.24 -15.02 -4.52
N HIS A 229 1.19 -14.56 -5.33
CA HIS A 229 1.34 -13.16 -5.72
C HIS A 229 1.34 -12.93 -7.24
N GLN A 230 0.95 -13.93 -8.05
CA GLN A 230 0.91 -13.84 -9.52
C GLN A 230 0.28 -12.55 -10.05
N GLN A 231 -0.91 -12.20 -9.55
CA GLN A 231 -1.64 -11.02 -10.01
C GLN A 231 -0.90 -9.72 -9.65
N GLU A 232 -0.33 -9.65 -8.45
CA GLU A 232 0.44 -8.49 -7.99
C GLU A 232 1.70 -8.31 -8.85
N LEU A 233 2.48 -9.38 -9.04
CA LEU A 233 3.71 -9.35 -9.82
C LEU A 233 3.46 -8.99 -11.29
N MET A 234 2.41 -9.56 -11.88
CA MET A 234 1.97 -9.22 -13.23
C MET A 234 1.55 -7.76 -13.32
N ASN A 235 0.72 -7.29 -12.39
CA ASN A 235 0.26 -5.91 -12.36
C ASN A 235 1.43 -4.92 -12.25
N ARG A 236 2.40 -5.22 -11.37
CA ARG A 236 3.60 -4.39 -11.19
C ARG A 236 4.46 -4.33 -12.45
N PHE A 237 4.63 -5.44 -13.15
CA PHE A 237 5.34 -5.47 -14.42
C PHE A 237 4.59 -4.69 -15.51
N LEU A 238 3.27 -4.88 -15.62
CA LEU A 238 2.45 -4.17 -16.59
C LEU A 238 2.30 -2.68 -16.27
N ASP A 239 2.49 -2.24 -15.02
CA ASP A 239 2.42 -0.82 -14.65
C ASP A 239 3.67 -0.03 -15.07
N VAL A 240 4.76 -0.72 -15.45
CA VAL A 240 5.98 -0.10 -15.97
C VAL A 240 5.64 0.70 -17.24
N SER A 241 6.05 1.98 -17.26
CA SER A 241 5.59 2.92 -18.29
C SER A 241 6.05 2.51 -19.69
N SER A 242 7.31 2.11 -19.80
CA SER A 242 7.90 1.65 -21.05
C SER A 242 7.24 0.36 -21.56
N VAL A 243 6.82 -0.55 -20.67
CA VAL A 243 6.06 -1.75 -21.06
C VAL A 243 4.71 -1.35 -21.65
N GLN A 244 4.01 -0.38 -21.05
CA GLN A 244 2.74 0.12 -21.59
C GLN A 244 2.91 0.83 -22.94
N THR A 245 3.99 1.60 -23.10
CA THR A 245 4.33 2.22 -24.38
C THR A 245 4.57 1.17 -25.46
N ASP A 246 5.38 0.15 -25.17
CA ASP A 246 5.69 -0.91 -26.12
C ASP A 246 4.43 -1.71 -26.50
N LEU A 247 3.60 -2.09 -25.53
CA LEU A 247 2.32 -2.76 -25.78
C LEU A 247 1.35 -1.89 -26.59
N GLY A 248 1.37 -0.58 -26.38
CA GLY A 248 0.54 0.37 -27.13
C GLY A 248 0.97 0.56 -28.58
N ALA A 249 2.25 0.33 -28.89
CA ALA A 249 2.79 0.44 -30.25
C ALA A 249 2.56 -0.83 -31.10
N MET A 250 2.22 -1.95 -30.47
CA MET A 250 1.95 -3.23 -31.14
C MET A 250 0.59 -3.26 -31.85
N SER A 251 0.49 -4.09 -32.89
CA SER A 251 -0.81 -4.52 -33.43
C SER A 251 -1.62 -5.28 -32.36
N ALA A 252 -2.94 -5.39 -32.56
CA ALA A 252 -3.80 -6.10 -31.60
C ALA A 252 -3.38 -7.58 -31.43
N GLU A 253 -2.99 -8.22 -32.53
CA GLU A 253 -2.54 -9.61 -32.54
C GLU A 253 -1.19 -9.79 -31.84
N GLU A 254 -0.23 -8.89 -32.10
CA GLU A 254 1.08 -8.91 -31.42
C GLU A 254 0.94 -8.65 -29.92
N ARG A 255 0.15 -7.65 -29.56
CA ARG A 255 -0.14 -7.32 -28.16
C ARG A 255 -0.80 -8.48 -27.43
N SER A 256 -1.81 -9.11 -28.03
CA SER A 256 -2.49 -10.28 -27.46
C SER A 256 -1.50 -11.43 -27.20
N ARG A 257 -0.62 -11.73 -28.17
CA ARG A 257 0.44 -12.73 -27.99
C ARG A 257 1.39 -12.38 -26.84
N ASN A 258 1.80 -11.12 -26.77
CA ASN A 258 2.70 -10.61 -25.72
C ASN A 258 2.07 -10.69 -24.32
N LEU A 259 0.84 -10.21 -24.17
CA LEU A 259 0.09 -10.26 -22.90
C LEU A 259 -0.13 -11.70 -22.43
N ARG A 260 -0.44 -12.62 -23.36
CA ARG A 260 -0.55 -14.04 -23.05
C ARG A 260 0.79 -14.66 -22.62
N ALA A 261 1.89 -14.28 -23.27
CA ALA A 261 3.22 -14.73 -22.89
C ALA A 261 3.60 -14.26 -21.47
N ILE A 262 3.40 -12.97 -21.16
CA ILE A 262 3.62 -12.41 -19.81
C ILE A 262 2.87 -13.21 -18.75
N ARG A 263 1.58 -13.44 -18.97
CA ARG A 263 0.73 -14.19 -18.04
C ARG A 263 1.20 -15.62 -17.82
N ARG A 264 1.51 -16.33 -18.90
CA ARG A 264 1.99 -17.71 -18.84
C ARG A 264 3.29 -17.80 -18.05
N GLU A 265 4.22 -16.90 -18.35
CA GLU A 265 5.54 -16.90 -17.71
C GLU A 265 5.52 -16.48 -16.24
N LEU A 266 4.47 -15.80 -15.79
CA LEU A 266 4.23 -15.46 -14.40
C LEU A 266 3.32 -16.46 -13.67
N GLY A 267 3.05 -17.61 -14.29
CA GLY A 267 2.46 -18.77 -13.62
C GLY A 267 0.96 -18.97 -13.82
N LEU A 268 0.32 -18.25 -14.75
CA LEU A 268 -1.08 -18.51 -15.07
C LEU A 268 -1.25 -19.80 -15.86
N ASP A 269 -2.22 -20.61 -15.44
CA ASP A 269 -2.64 -21.83 -16.15
C ASP A 269 -3.42 -21.54 -17.44
N ASP A 270 -3.59 -22.57 -18.28
CA ASP A 270 -4.24 -22.42 -19.59
C ASP A 270 -5.70 -21.97 -19.52
N GLU A 271 -6.43 -22.31 -18.46
CA GLU A 271 -7.81 -21.85 -18.29
C GLU A 271 -7.86 -20.36 -17.95
N ALA A 272 -6.97 -19.91 -17.07
CA ALA A 272 -6.79 -18.51 -16.75
C ALA A 272 -6.36 -17.72 -17.99
N LEU A 273 -5.42 -18.24 -18.79
CA LEU A 273 -5.00 -17.62 -20.04
C LEU A 273 -6.18 -17.42 -21.00
N LYS A 274 -7.04 -18.43 -21.18
CA LYS A 274 -8.24 -18.31 -22.03
C LYS A 274 -9.19 -17.22 -21.53
N ARG A 275 -9.45 -17.16 -20.22
CA ARG A 275 -10.31 -16.12 -19.63
C ARG A 275 -9.74 -14.73 -19.88
N TRP A 276 -8.43 -14.57 -19.73
CA TRP A 276 -7.73 -13.32 -20.01
C TRP A 276 -7.75 -12.93 -21.49
N ASP A 277 -7.57 -13.88 -22.40
CA ASP A 277 -7.65 -13.64 -23.84
C ASP A 277 -9.03 -13.08 -24.22
N THR A 278 -10.11 -13.68 -23.71
CA THR A 278 -11.48 -13.19 -23.93
C THR A 278 -11.70 -11.80 -23.32
N LEU A 279 -11.20 -11.57 -22.11
CA LEU A 279 -11.34 -10.30 -21.42
C LEU A 279 -10.59 -9.16 -22.16
N ASP A 280 -9.38 -9.42 -22.62
CA ASP A 280 -8.59 -8.45 -23.38
C ASP A 280 -9.25 -8.14 -24.73
N GLN A 281 -9.77 -9.15 -25.44
CA GLN A 281 -10.52 -8.93 -26.69
C GLN A 281 -11.77 -8.07 -26.46
N SER A 282 -12.52 -8.33 -25.38
CA SER A 282 -13.68 -7.52 -25.02
C SER A 282 -13.28 -6.07 -24.69
N ARG A 283 -12.18 -5.87 -23.96
CA ARG A 283 -11.65 -4.54 -23.64
C ARG A 283 -11.15 -3.80 -24.89
N ASP A 284 -10.49 -4.50 -25.81
CA ASP A 284 -10.06 -3.96 -27.11
C ASP A 284 -11.26 -3.47 -27.92
N ALA A 285 -12.27 -4.34 -28.11
CA ALA A 285 -13.48 -3.98 -28.85
C ALA A 285 -14.23 -2.79 -28.19
N ARG A 286 -14.33 -2.79 -26.86
CA ARG A 286 -14.95 -1.69 -26.10
C ARG A 286 -14.21 -0.37 -26.31
N TRP A 287 -12.88 -0.40 -26.25
CA TRP A 287 -12.08 0.81 -26.41
C TRP A 287 -12.18 1.34 -27.84
N ASP A 288 -12.16 0.46 -28.85
CA ASP A 288 -12.32 0.84 -30.25
C ASP A 288 -13.71 1.45 -30.54
N ALA A 289 -14.76 0.90 -29.93
CA ALA A 289 -16.09 1.50 -29.93
C ALA A 289 -16.08 2.89 -29.27
N GLY A 290 -15.37 3.03 -28.15
CA GLY A 290 -15.13 4.28 -27.45
C GLY A 290 -14.48 5.37 -28.31
N LEU A 291 -13.41 5.03 -29.01
CA LEU A 291 -12.71 5.96 -29.90
C LEU A 291 -13.60 6.42 -31.07
N LYS A 292 -14.35 5.49 -31.68
CA LYS A 292 -15.31 5.82 -32.75
C LYS A 292 -16.43 6.73 -32.24
N TYR A 293 -16.98 6.42 -31.07
CA TYR A 293 -17.97 7.24 -30.39
C TYR A 293 -17.45 8.66 -30.12
N MET A 294 -16.24 8.81 -29.58
CA MET A 294 -15.67 10.14 -29.30
C MET A 294 -15.46 10.96 -30.57
N ALA A 295 -15.02 10.34 -31.67
CA ALA A 295 -14.87 11.00 -32.96
C ALA A 295 -16.22 11.51 -33.50
N GLU A 296 -17.27 10.68 -33.41
CA GLU A 296 -18.61 11.07 -33.85
C GLU A 296 -19.25 12.14 -32.95
N ARG A 297 -19.08 12.00 -31.63
CA ARG A 297 -19.45 13.05 -30.66
C ARG A 297 -18.81 14.39 -31.03
N GLN A 298 -17.53 14.40 -31.35
CA GLN A 298 -16.82 15.62 -31.74
C GLN A 298 -17.32 16.18 -33.07
N ALA A 299 -17.73 15.33 -34.02
CA ALA A 299 -18.35 15.76 -35.27
C ALA A 299 -19.72 16.41 -35.03
N LEU A 300 -20.60 15.75 -34.27
CA LEU A 300 -21.92 16.28 -33.91
C LEU A 300 -21.83 17.61 -33.17
N ALA A 301 -20.88 17.75 -32.25
CA ALA A 301 -20.69 18.99 -31.49
C ALA A 301 -20.21 20.19 -32.33
N LYS A 302 -19.81 19.98 -33.59
CA LYS A 302 -19.49 21.08 -34.53
C LYS A 302 -20.73 21.60 -35.26
N GLU A 303 -21.77 20.76 -35.38
CA GLU A 303 -22.96 21.03 -36.20
C GLU A 303 -24.17 21.37 -35.33
N LEU A 304 -24.26 20.77 -34.15
CA LEU A 304 -25.42 20.85 -33.26
C LEU A 304 -25.04 21.47 -31.92
N SER A 305 -26.04 22.02 -31.21
CA SER A 305 -25.86 22.56 -29.87
C SER A 305 -27.14 22.41 -29.03
N GLY A 306 -27.01 22.60 -27.71
CA GLY A 306 -28.15 22.55 -26.80
C GLY A 306 -28.85 21.20 -26.78
N GLU A 307 -30.18 21.22 -26.69
CA GLU A 307 -31.02 20.01 -26.58
C GLU A 307 -30.91 19.10 -27.80
N GLU A 308 -30.71 19.66 -29.00
CA GLU A 308 -30.57 18.88 -30.24
C GLU A 308 -29.30 18.04 -30.24
N LEU A 309 -28.18 18.61 -29.77
CA LEU A 309 -26.95 17.87 -29.59
C LEU A 309 -27.14 16.75 -28.56
N GLU A 310 -27.73 17.02 -27.40
CA GLU A 310 -27.90 16.00 -26.36
C GLU A 310 -28.84 14.86 -26.77
N ALA A 311 -29.89 15.15 -27.55
CA ALA A 311 -30.74 14.12 -28.13
C ALA A 311 -29.92 13.18 -29.03
N ARG A 312 -29.09 13.74 -29.92
CA ARG A 312 -28.20 12.95 -30.79
C ARG A 312 -27.12 12.19 -30.02
N LEU A 313 -26.53 12.80 -29.00
CA LEU A 313 -25.55 12.14 -28.14
C LEU A 313 -26.18 10.95 -27.40
N THR A 314 -27.42 11.07 -26.96
CA THR A 314 -28.16 9.95 -26.35
C THR A 314 -28.34 8.78 -27.33
N GLU A 315 -28.72 9.08 -28.58
CA GLU A 315 -28.85 8.06 -29.63
C GLU A 315 -27.53 7.33 -29.91
N ILE A 316 -26.42 8.07 -30.08
CA ILE A 316 -25.13 7.44 -30.39
C ILE A 316 -24.55 6.70 -29.18
N ARG A 317 -24.75 7.17 -27.94
CA ARG A 317 -24.37 6.41 -26.72
C ARG A 317 -25.09 5.05 -26.68
N ALA A 318 -26.40 5.05 -26.93
CA ALA A 318 -27.19 3.82 -26.98
C ALA A 318 -26.68 2.86 -28.08
N ARG A 319 -26.32 3.39 -29.25
CA ARG A 319 -25.79 2.59 -30.36
C ARG A 319 -24.44 1.95 -30.05
N TYR A 320 -23.52 2.67 -29.41
CA TYR A 320 -22.16 2.17 -29.14
C TYR A 320 -22.06 1.31 -27.87
N PHE A 321 -22.85 1.61 -26.83
CA PHE A 321 -22.65 1.03 -25.50
C PHE A 321 -23.89 0.33 -24.92
N GLY A 322 -25.04 0.37 -25.61
CA GLY A 322 -26.25 -0.34 -25.21
C GLY A 322 -26.63 -0.03 -23.76
N ALA A 323 -26.58 -1.04 -22.90
CA ALA A 323 -26.95 -0.94 -21.49
C ALA A 323 -26.13 0.08 -20.67
N GLU A 324 -24.93 0.44 -21.12
CA GLU A 324 -24.08 1.41 -20.40
C GLU A 324 -24.26 2.85 -20.87
N ALA A 325 -25.13 3.09 -21.85
CA ALA A 325 -25.32 4.41 -22.45
C ALA A 325 -25.73 5.48 -21.42
N GLU A 326 -26.64 5.14 -20.50
CA GLU A 326 -27.09 6.05 -19.45
C GLU A 326 -25.96 6.40 -18.48
N SER A 327 -25.21 5.40 -18.01
CA SER A 327 -24.07 5.60 -17.11
C SER A 327 -22.98 6.46 -17.74
N ILE A 328 -22.65 6.20 -19.01
CA ILE A 328 -21.69 7.03 -19.77
C ILE A 328 -22.23 8.45 -19.93
N GLY A 329 -23.52 8.63 -20.19
CA GLY A 329 -24.13 9.96 -20.26
C GLY A 329 -24.03 10.76 -18.96
N GLN A 330 -24.29 10.12 -17.81
CA GLN A 330 -24.17 10.75 -16.49
C GLN A 330 -22.72 11.15 -16.17
N GLU A 331 -21.77 10.28 -16.50
CA GLU A 331 -20.35 10.56 -16.35
C GLU A 331 -19.90 11.78 -17.16
N GLU A 332 -20.28 11.83 -18.43
CA GLU A 332 -19.95 12.95 -19.30
C GLU A 332 -20.57 14.26 -18.83
N ALA A 333 -21.81 14.21 -18.31
CA ALA A 333 -22.47 15.36 -17.70
C ALA A 333 -21.72 15.87 -16.46
N SER A 334 -21.01 14.99 -15.75
CA SER A 334 -20.11 15.35 -14.65
C SER A 334 -18.70 15.78 -15.10
N GLY A 335 -18.44 15.78 -16.41
CA GLY A 335 -17.13 16.13 -16.99
C GLY A 335 -16.14 14.96 -17.06
N PHE A 336 -16.59 13.72 -16.85
CA PHE A 336 -15.76 12.53 -16.93
C PHE A 336 -15.92 11.81 -18.27
N PHE A 337 -14.83 11.77 -19.05
CA PHE A 337 -14.81 11.12 -20.37
C PHE A 337 -13.88 9.89 -20.34
N ARG A 338 -14.45 8.68 -20.19
CA ARG A 338 -13.70 7.42 -20.07
C ARG A 338 -12.61 7.26 -21.14
N PHE A 339 -12.94 7.58 -22.39
CA PHE A 339 -12.11 7.30 -23.56
C PHE A 339 -11.15 8.43 -23.94
N GLU A 340 -11.12 9.54 -23.19
CA GLU A 340 -10.06 10.56 -23.30
C GLU A 340 -8.85 10.22 -22.43
N ARG A 341 -9.00 9.24 -21.52
CA ARG A 341 -7.93 8.83 -20.61
C ARG A 341 -6.88 7.98 -21.31
N PRO A 342 -5.63 7.98 -20.83
CA PRO A 342 -4.62 7.06 -21.32
C PRO A 342 -5.07 5.61 -21.13
N ARG A 343 -5.03 4.84 -22.22
CA ARG A 343 -5.33 3.42 -22.19
C ARG A 343 -4.26 2.65 -21.42
N ARG A 344 -4.68 1.67 -20.63
CA ARG A 344 -3.78 0.69 -19.99
C ARG A 344 -4.06 -0.71 -20.56
N TRP A 345 -2.99 -1.40 -20.93
CA TRP A 345 -3.03 -2.72 -21.57
C TRP A 345 -2.74 -3.83 -20.58
N GLY A 346 -3.49 -4.93 -20.68
CA GLY A 346 -3.30 -6.14 -19.87
C GLY A 346 -3.67 -6.01 -18.38
N ARG A 347 -4.13 -4.84 -17.95
CA ARG A 347 -4.53 -4.51 -16.58
C ARG A 347 -5.97 -4.93 -16.30
N ASN A 348 -6.23 -5.32 -15.05
CA ASN A 348 -7.60 -5.52 -14.56
C ASN A 348 -8.35 -4.22 -14.32
#